data_AF-A0A7J9JTU9-F1
#
_entry.id   AF-A0A7J9JTU9-F1
#
_cell.length_a   1.000
_cell.length_b   1.000
_cell.length_c   1.000
_cell.angle_alpha   90.00
_cell.angle_beta   90.00
_cell.angle_gamma   90.00
#
_symmetry.space_group_name_H-M   'P 1'
#
loop_
_entity.id
_entity.type
_entity.pdbx_description
1 polymer ?
#
loop_
_entity_poly.entity_id
_entity_poly.type
_entity_poly.pdbx_seq_one_letter_code
_entity_poly.pdbx_strand_id
1 'polypeptide(L)'
;IQPRLADPSFKPQRSHILAAVENFTDVLRIRYSSPLFRLRTANAIQERIRFHNTGPSWVPGFIVMSIEDGNEGIPGLSQLDPIFSYIVVVFNACPTEESFSSPTLRGRTLQLHPIQVTSTDETVKKSSYEASTGCFTVPARTTSVFVEPRKI
;
A
#
# COMPACT_ATOMS: atom_id res chain seq x y z
N ILE A 1 17.42 16.15 25.61
CA ILE A 1 15.97 15.80 25.62
C ILE A 1 15.09 16.91 26.21
N GLN A 2 15.57 17.64 27.21
CA GLN A 2 14.86 18.75 27.87
C GLN A 2 14.07 19.70 26.93
N PRO A 3 14.63 20.23 25.82
CA PRO A 3 13.87 21.15 24.97
C PRO A 3 12.64 20.50 24.29
N ARG A 4 12.67 19.20 23.99
CA ARG A 4 11.53 18.49 23.36
C ARG A 4 10.41 18.17 24.36
N LEU A 5 10.77 17.93 25.62
CA LEU A 5 9.78 17.66 26.69
C LEU A 5 9.07 18.94 27.15
N ALA A 6 9.76 20.08 27.07
CA ALA A 6 9.20 21.37 27.45
C ALA A 6 8.26 21.95 26.38
N ASP A 7 8.39 21.54 25.12
CA ASP A 7 7.58 22.03 24.00
C ASP A 7 6.20 21.33 23.97
N PRO A 8 5.08 22.05 24.20
CA PRO A 8 3.75 21.47 24.19
C PRO A 8 3.32 20.87 22.85
N SER A 9 3.93 21.28 21.74
CA SER A 9 3.62 20.75 20.39
C SER A 9 3.99 19.27 20.24
N PHE A 10 4.91 18.76 21.07
CA PHE A 10 5.28 17.34 21.10
C PHE A 10 4.29 16.46 21.86
N LYS A 11 3.35 17.04 22.61
CA LYS A 11 2.38 16.29 23.41
C LYS A 11 1.12 15.95 22.59
N PRO A 12 0.85 14.67 22.29
CA PRO A 12 -0.35 14.29 21.57
C PRO A 12 -1.60 14.52 22.41
N GLN A 13 -2.68 14.92 21.75
CA GLN A 13 -4.01 14.99 22.34
C GLN A 13 -4.67 13.60 22.27
N ARG A 14 -5.73 13.40 23.05
CA ARG A 14 -6.50 12.13 23.04
C ARG A 14 -6.97 11.74 21.64
N SER A 15 -7.40 12.71 20.83
CA SER A 15 -7.80 12.48 19.44
C SER A 15 -6.68 11.90 18.58
N HIS A 16 -5.45 12.39 18.73
CA HIS A 16 -4.28 11.86 18.00
C HIS A 16 -4.00 10.40 18.38
N ILE A 17 -4.14 10.07 19.68
CA ILE A 17 -3.91 8.70 20.18
C ILE A 17 -4.98 7.76 19.62
N LEU A 18 -6.25 8.15 19.63
CA LEU A 18 -7.35 7.34 19.08
C LEU A 18 -7.20 7.15 17.58
N ALA A 19 -6.90 8.22 16.83
CA ALA A 19 -6.63 8.13 15.39
C ALA A 19 -5.46 7.20 15.07
N ALA A 20 -4.40 7.20 15.89
CA ALA A 20 -3.27 6.27 15.72
C ALA A 20 -3.68 4.81 15.96
N VAL A 21 -4.52 4.54 16.96
CA VAL A 21 -5.05 3.19 17.24
C VAL A 21 -5.95 2.69 16.10
N GLU A 22 -6.82 3.56 15.57
CA GLU A 22 -7.70 3.24 14.45
C GLU A 22 -6.88 2.91 13.19
N ASN A 23 -5.94 3.79 12.81
CA ASN A 23 -5.05 3.56 11.67
C ASN A 23 -4.22 2.28 11.82
N PHE A 24 -3.68 2.02 13.02
CA PHE A 24 -2.93 0.80 13.28
C PHE A 24 -3.80 -0.46 13.12
N THR A 25 -5.04 -0.40 13.60
CA THR A 25 -6.01 -1.49 13.45
C THR A 25 -6.35 -1.74 11.97
N ASP A 26 -6.52 -0.68 11.18
CA ASP A 26 -6.77 -0.79 9.74
C ASP A 26 -5.59 -1.46 9.02
N VAL A 27 -4.35 -1.07 9.32
CA VAL A 27 -3.14 -1.72 8.76
C VAL A 27 -3.09 -3.21 9.12
N LEU A 28 -3.43 -3.59 10.36
CA LEU A 28 -3.52 -5.00 10.75
C LEU A 28 -4.60 -5.74 9.98
N ARG A 29 -5.80 -5.15 9.87
CA ARG A 29 -6.91 -5.76 9.10
C ARG A 29 -6.50 -5.98 7.64
N ILE A 30 -5.79 -5.03 7.02
CA ILE A 30 -5.24 -5.20 5.66
C ILE A 30 -4.22 -6.33 5.60
N ARG A 31 -3.28 -6.42 6.55
CA ARG A 31 -2.31 -7.52 6.60
C ARG A 31 -2.98 -8.90 6.64
N TYR A 32 -4.11 -9.02 7.33
CA TYR A 32 -4.85 -10.26 7.46
C TYR A 32 -5.94 -10.47 6.40
N SER A 33 -6.28 -9.46 5.60
CA SER A 33 -7.26 -9.56 4.51
C SER A 33 -6.77 -10.43 3.35
N SER A 34 -5.45 -10.57 3.22
CA SER A 34 -4.81 -11.35 2.15
C SER A 34 -3.69 -12.26 2.68
N PRO A 35 -3.57 -13.51 2.18
CA PRO A 35 -2.39 -14.34 2.42
C PRO A 35 -1.13 -13.82 1.72
N LEU A 36 -1.26 -12.95 0.71
CA LEU A 36 -0.13 -12.38 -0.04
C LEU A 36 0.79 -11.52 0.83
N PHE A 37 0.29 -10.92 1.92
CA PHE A 37 1.12 -10.21 2.90
C PHE A 37 1.92 -11.14 3.85
N ARG A 38 1.70 -12.45 3.75
CA ARG A 38 2.17 -13.46 4.71
C ARG A 38 2.73 -14.71 4.01
N LEU A 39 3.41 -14.51 2.87
CA LEU A 39 4.13 -15.57 2.17
C LEU A 39 5.13 -16.26 3.11
N ARG A 40 5.16 -17.60 3.07
CA ARG A 40 5.86 -18.43 4.07
C ARG A 40 7.27 -18.87 3.67
N THR A 41 7.62 -18.74 2.39
CA THR A 41 8.91 -19.25 1.87
C THR A 41 9.62 -18.16 1.07
N ALA A 42 10.96 -18.23 1.07
CA ALA A 42 11.79 -17.32 0.28
C ALA A 42 11.48 -17.43 -1.22
N ASN A 43 11.23 -18.64 -1.73
CA ASN A 43 10.87 -18.85 -3.13
C ASN A 43 9.57 -18.11 -3.50
N ALA A 44 8.52 -18.23 -2.67
CA ALA A 44 7.27 -17.52 -2.90
C ALA A 44 7.47 -16.00 -2.89
N ILE A 45 8.32 -15.47 -2.00
CA ILE A 45 8.67 -14.05 -1.96
C ILE A 45 9.38 -13.64 -3.25
N GLN A 46 10.38 -14.39 -3.68
CA GLN A 46 11.18 -14.10 -4.88
C GLN A 46 10.33 -14.15 -6.16
N GLU A 47 9.39 -15.09 -6.25
CA GLU A 47 8.54 -15.21 -7.42
C GLU A 47 7.49 -14.09 -7.48
N ARG A 48 6.94 -13.65 -6.34
CA ARG A 48 5.72 -12.82 -6.30
C ARG A 48 5.95 -11.34 -5.98
N ILE A 49 6.99 -10.99 -5.22
CA ILE A 49 7.20 -9.61 -4.76
C ILE A 49 8.12 -8.86 -5.71
N ARG A 50 7.71 -7.64 -6.10
CA ARG A 50 8.54 -6.71 -6.88
C ARG A 50 8.52 -5.32 -6.24
N PHE A 51 9.63 -4.61 -6.36
CA PHE A 51 9.73 -3.18 -6.01
C PHE A 51 9.93 -2.36 -7.27
N HIS A 52 9.16 -1.28 -7.42
CA HIS A 52 9.08 -0.53 -8.68
C HIS A 52 9.86 0.78 -8.67
N ASN A 53 9.86 1.51 -7.55
CA ASN A 53 10.63 2.75 -7.42
C ASN A 53 12.10 2.42 -7.07
N THR A 54 12.88 2.07 -8.10
CA THR A 54 14.28 1.62 -7.96
C THR A 54 15.17 2.25 -9.03
N GLY A 55 16.49 2.07 -8.90
CA GLY A 55 17.47 2.62 -9.83
C GLY A 55 17.92 4.05 -9.49
N PRO A 56 18.75 4.67 -10.33
CA PRO A 56 19.36 5.96 -10.03
C PRO A 56 18.37 7.14 -10.01
N SER A 57 17.23 6.99 -10.69
CA SER A 57 16.17 8.02 -10.79
C SER A 57 14.99 7.76 -9.85
N TRP A 58 15.19 7.01 -8.77
CA TRP A 58 14.14 6.73 -7.80
C TRP A 58 13.67 8.01 -7.09
N VAL A 59 12.38 8.06 -6.73
CA VAL A 59 11.80 9.14 -5.93
C VAL A 59 12.17 8.93 -4.46
N PRO A 60 12.93 9.83 -3.81
CA PRO A 60 13.32 9.67 -2.41
C PRO A 60 12.13 9.59 -1.46
N GLY A 61 12.18 8.71 -0.46
CA GLY A 61 11.11 8.58 0.53
C GLY A 61 9.84 7.88 0.03
N PHE A 62 9.87 7.34 -1.19
CA PHE A 62 8.73 6.67 -1.81
C PHE A 62 9.07 5.20 -2.10
N ILE A 63 8.25 4.25 -1.63
CA ILE A 63 8.45 2.82 -1.91
C ILE A 63 7.18 2.28 -2.56
N VAL A 64 7.33 1.56 -3.67
CA VAL A 64 6.22 0.92 -4.38
C VAL A 64 6.52 -0.57 -4.45
N MET A 65 5.78 -1.34 -3.67
CA MET A 65 5.86 -2.80 -3.59
C MET A 65 4.64 -3.40 -4.26
N SER A 66 4.81 -4.40 -5.12
CA SER A 66 3.69 -5.21 -5.59
C SER A 66 3.85 -6.67 -5.19
N ILE A 67 2.71 -7.35 -5.09
CA ILE A 67 2.62 -8.77 -4.80
C ILE A 67 1.65 -9.39 -5.81
N GLU A 68 2.16 -10.29 -6.63
CA GLU A 68 1.38 -11.01 -7.63
C GLU A 68 0.84 -12.32 -7.07
N ASP A 69 -0.42 -12.62 -7.41
CA ASP A 69 -0.97 -13.95 -7.19
C ASP A 69 -1.10 -14.75 -8.48
N GLY A 70 -1.16 -16.06 -8.33
CA GLY A 70 -1.47 -16.96 -9.43
C GLY A 70 -2.95 -17.03 -9.74
N ASN A 71 -3.29 -17.73 -10.81
CA ASN A 71 -4.67 -18.02 -11.19
C ASN A 71 -4.86 -19.53 -11.24
N GLU A 72 -5.92 -20.01 -10.59
CA GLU A 72 -6.27 -21.42 -10.65
C GLU A 72 -6.46 -21.87 -12.10
N GLY A 73 -5.89 -23.03 -12.45
CA GLY A 73 -5.95 -23.57 -13.81
C GLY A 73 -5.01 -22.90 -14.83
N ILE A 74 -4.29 -21.84 -14.46
CA ILE A 74 -3.30 -21.19 -15.33
C ILE A 74 -1.89 -21.65 -14.91
N PRO A 75 -1.05 -22.14 -15.85
CA PRO A 75 0.33 -22.49 -15.55
C PRO A 75 1.11 -21.29 -14.98
N GLY A 76 1.93 -21.54 -13.95
CA GLY A 76 2.76 -20.52 -13.32
C GLY A 76 2.57 -20.52 -11.80
N LEU A 77 2.30 -19.34 -11.24
CA LEU A 77 2.04 -19.19 -9.81
C LEU A 77 0.74 -19.91 -9.43
N SER A 78 0.75 -20.58 -8.26
CA SER A 78 -0.48 -21.06 -7.65
C SER A 78 -1.34 -19.90 -7.14
N GLN A 79 -2.66 -20.04 -7.18
CA GLN A 79 -3.57 -19.11 -6.54
C GLN A 79 -3.53 -19.28 -5.01
N LEU A 80 -3.25 -18.20 -4.29
CA LEU A 80 -3.21 -18.19 -2.82
C LEU A 80 -4.36 -17.40 -2.22
N ASP A 81 -4.74 -16.30 -2.86
CA ASP A 81 -5.76 -15.37 -2.43
C ASP A 81 -7.02 -15.56 -3.29
N PRO A 82 -8.17 -15.92 -2.70
CA PRO A 82 -9.41 -16.10 -3.44
C PRO A 82 -10.09 -14.78 -3.83
N ILE A 83 -9.67 -13.64 -3.29
CA ILE A 83 -10.32 -12.32 -3.44
C ILE A 83 -9.51 -11.43 -4.38
N PHE A 84 -8.19 -11.38 -4.22
CA PHE A 84 -7.32 -10.45 -4.95
C PHE A 84 -6.32 -11.20 -5.84
N SER A 85 -6.17 -10.77 -7.10
CA SER A 85 -5.13 -11.29 -8.02
C SER A 85 -3.82 -10.52 -7.93
N TYR A 86 -3.87 -9.28 -7.45
CA TYR A 86 -2.70 -8.41 -7.38
C TYR A 86 -2.85 -7.39 -6.26
N ILE A 87 -1.76 -7.07 -5.58
CA ILE A 87 -1.71 -6.03 -4.56
C ILE A 87 -0.54 -5.09 -4.85
N VAL A 88 -0.77 -3.79 -4.70
CA VAL A 88 0.28 -2.76 -4.70
C VAL A 88 0.23 -1.99 -3.39
N VAL A 89 1.35 -1.88 -2.70
CA VAL A 89 1.51 -1.04 -1.52
C VAL A 89 2.45 0.09 -1.85
N VAL A 90 1.99 1.31 -1.63
CA VAL A 90 2.74 2.54 -1.82
C VAL A 90 2.98 3.19 -0.47
N PHE A 91 4.24 3.33 -0.08
CA PHE A 91 4.65 4.04 1.11
C PHE A 91 5.20 5.41 0.70
N ASN A 92 4.48 6.48 1.01
CA ASN A 92 4.95 7.84 0.84
C ASN A 92 5.37 8.41 2.20
N ALA A 93 6.68 8.50 2.45
CA ALA A 93 7.24 9.14 3.65
C ALA A 93 7.47 10.66 3.47
N CYS A 94 7.28 11.19 2.25
CA CYS A 94 7.49 12.60 1.95
C CYS A 94 6.46 13.49 2.66
N PRO A 95 6.83 14.75 2.96
CA PRO A 95 5.89 15.74 3.48
C PRO A 95 4.93 16.29 2.41
N THR A 96 5.02 15.80 1.18
CA THR A 96 4.28 16.22 -0.02
C THR A 96 3.53 15.04 -0.63
N GLU A 97 2.45 15.33 -1.35
CA GLU A 97 1.85 14.35 -2.26
C GLU A 97 2.87 14.02 -3.35
N GLU A 98 2.98 12.74 -3.66
CA GLU A 98 3.90 12.24 -4.68
C GLU A 98 3.14 11.37 -5.67
N SER A 99 3.54 11.44 -6.94
CA SER A 99 3.03 10.61 -8.02
C SER A 99 4.14 9.71 -8.56
N PHE A 100 3.80 8.46 -8.83
CA PHE A 100 4.72 7.49 -9.41
C PHE A 100 4.05 6.67 -10.50
N SER A 101 4.64 6.68 -11.70
CA SER A 101 4.16 5.91 -12.84
C SER A 101 5.07 4.71 -13.10
N SER A 102 4.49 3.52 -13.17
CA SER A 102 5.20 2.30 -13.60
C SER A 102 4.57 1.75 -14.88
N PRO A 103 5.32 1.68 -16.00
CA PRO A 103 4.84 1.09 -17.23
C PRO A 103 4.36 -0.36 -17.08
N THR A 104 4.92 -1.10 -16.13
CA THR A 104 4.57 -2.51 -15.81
C THR A 104 3.27 -2.66 -15.04
N LEU A 105 2.78 -1.57 -14.43
CA LEU A 105 1.53 -1.52 -13.69
C LEU A 105 0.41 -0.85 -14.49
N ARG A 106 0.61 -0.54 -15.78
CA ARG A 106 -0.42 0.00 -16.68
C ARG A 106 -1.49 -1.03 -17.00
N GLY A 107 -2.71 -0.55 -17.24
CA GLY A 107 -3.85 -1.35 -17.71
C GLY A 107 -4.41 -2.34 -16.68
N ARG A 108 -3.90 -2.34 -15.44
CA ARG A 108 -4.48 -3.13 -14.35
C ARG A 108 -5.75 -2.47 -13.85
N THR A 109 -6.57 -3.25 -13.17
CA THR A 109 -7.86 -2.83 -12.58
C THR A 109 -7.72 -2.64 -11.07
N LEU A 110 -6.69 -1.88 -10.68
CA LEU A 110 -6.39 -1.61 -9.27
C LEU A 110 -7.35 -0.57 -8.69
N GLN A 111 -7.81 -0.83 -7.47
CA GLN A 111 -8.64 0.08 -6.67
C GLN A 111 -8.08 0.20 -5.25
N LEU A 112 -8.35 1.30 -4.56
CA LEU A 112 -7.94 1.47 -3.16
C LEU A 112 -8.56 0.34 -2.30
N HIS A 113 -7.78 -0.20 -1.37
CA HIS A 113 -8.20 -1.31 -0.53
C HIS A 113 -9.48 -0.94 0.24
N PRO A 114 -10.52 -1.80 0.30
CA PRO A 114 -11.82 -1.46 0.89
C PRO A 114 -11.74 -0.88 2.32
N ILE A 115 -10.86 -1.43 3.17
CA ILE A 115 -10.59 -0.91 4.52
C ILE A 115 -10.17 0.57 4.49
N GLN A 116 -9.30 0.99 3.56
CA GLN A 116 -8.85 2.37 3.45
C GLN A 116 -9.92 3.29 2.87
N VAL A 117 -10.75 2.78 1.94
CA VAL A 117 -11.93 3.51 1.43
C VAL A 117 -12.89 3.86 2.58
N THR A 118 -13.08 2.95 3.52
CA THR A 118 -13.97 3.13 4.69
C THR A 118 -13.27 3.65 5.94
N SER A 119 -11.98 4.01 5.87
CA SER A 119 -11.20 4.44 7.04
C SER A 119 -11.71 5.76 7.62
N THR A 120 -11.35 6.08 8.86
CA THR A 120 -11.59 7.40 9.46
C THR A 120 -10.55 8.44 9.03
N ASP A 121 -9.42 8.00 8.47
CA ASP A 121 -8.43 8.91 7.88
C ASP A 121 -8.87 9.38 6.48
N GLU A 122 -9.33 10.63 6.40
CA GLU A 122 -9.71 11.28 5.14
C GLU A 122 -8.52 11.53 4.20
N THR A 123 -7.28 11.40 4.68
CA THR A 123 -6.07 11.59 3.89
C THR A 123 -5.89 10.43 2.92
N VAL A 124 -5.85 9.19 3.42
CA VAL A 124 -5.64 8.00 2.58
C VAL A 124 -6.73 7.76 1.54
N LYS A 125 -7.95 8.25 1.77
CA LYS A 125 -9.06 8.17 0.80
C LYS A 125 -8.80 8.94 -0.49
N LYS A 126 -7.89 9.92 -0.47
CA LYS A 126 -7.53 10.71 -1.65
C LYS A 126 -6.52 9.99 -2.56
N SER A 127 -5.97 8.88 -2.11
CA SER A 127 -5.06 8.07 -2.91
C SER A 127 -5.75 7.51 -4.13
N SER A 128 -5.09 7.61 -5.29
CA SER A 128 -5.68 7.22 -6.57
C SER A 128 -4.70 6.46 -7.45
N TYR A 129 -5.26 5.70 -8.39
CA TYR A 129 -4.53 4.98 -9.43
C TYR A 129 -5.19 5.25 -10.78
N GLU A 130 -4.38 5.61 -11.76
CA GLU A 130 -4.80 5.87 -13.14
C GLU A 130 -4.32 4.74 -14.06
N ALA A 131 -5.26 3.93 -14.55
CA ALA A 131 -4.97 2.71 -15.29
C ALA A 131 -4.24 2.97 -16.61
N SER A 132 -4.56 4.07 -17.32
CA SER A 132 -3.96 4.39 -18.62
C SER A 132 -2.45 4.63 -18.53
N THR A 133 -1.99 5.21 -17.43
CA THR A 133 -0.59 5.58 -17.20
C THR A 133 0.13 4.69 -16.19
N GLY A 134 -0.62 3.90 -15.40
CA GLY A 134 -0.07 3.12 -14.30
C GLY A 134 0.45 4.03 -13.19
N CYS A 135 -0.15 5.21 -13.04
CA CYS A 135 0.26 6.25 -12.11
C CYS A 135 -0.48 6.09 -10.79
N PHE A 136 0.27 6.10 -9.70
CA PHE A 136 -0.24 6.17 -8.33
C PHE A 136 -0.01 7.57 -7.80
N THR A 137 -1.06 8.22 -7.29
CA THR A 137 -0.95 9.50 -6.57
C THR A 137 -1.27 9.23 -5.11
N VAL A 138 -0.31 9.52 -4.22
CA VAL A 138 -0.43 9.22 -2.79
C VAL A 138 -0.09 10.47 -1.97
N PRO A 139 -1.00 10.90 -1.06
CA PRO A 139 -0.78 12.06 -0.22
C PRO A 139 0.47 11.97 0.67
N ALA A 140 0.87 13.12 1.21
CA ALA A 140 1.98 13.22 2.14
C ALA A 140 1.85 12.23 3.31
N ARG A 141 2.97 11.64 3.73
CA ARG A 141 3.09 10.76 4.92
C ARG A 141 2.05 9.64 4.99
N THR A 142 1.66 9.09 3.84
CA THR A 142 0.57 8.13 3.70
C THR A 142 1.06 6.79 3.17
N THR A 143 0.53 5.69 3.70
CA THR A 143 0.66 4.36 3.10
C THR A 143 -0.65 3.96 2.46
N SER A 144 -0.65 3.73 1.15
CA SER A 144 -1.84 3.35 0.38
C SER A 144 -1.69 1.95 -0.18
N VAL A 145 -2.75 1.15 -0.05
CA VAL A 145 -2.82 -0.22 -0.53
C VAL A 145 -3.87 -0.27 -1.61
N PHE A 146 -3.46 -0.67 -2.80
CA PHE A 146 -4.32 -0.90 -3.95
C PHE A 146 -4.42 -2.40 -4.20
N VAL A 147 -5.60 -2.86 -4.58
CA VAL A 147 -5.89 -4.27 -4.84
C VAL A 147 -6.57 -4.42 -6.18
N GLU A 148 -6.29 -5.51 -6.87
CA GLU A 148 -7.01 -5.93 -8.07
C GLU A 148 -7.95 -7.08 -7.67
N PRO A 149 -9.27 -6.84 -7.59
CA PRO A 149 -10.22 -7.91 -7.33
C PRO A 149 -10.21 -8.94 -8.46
N ARG A 150 -10.37 -10.22 -8.10
CA ARG A 150 -10.57 -11.26 -9.11
C ARG A 150 -11.90 -11.04 -9.82
N LYS A 151 -11.88 -11.24 -11.14
CA LYS A 151 -13.13 -11.35 -11.92
C LYS A 151 -13.78 -12.68 -11.53
N ILE A 152 -15.04 -12.59 -11.09
CA ILE A 152 -15.91 -13.76 -10.87
C ILE A 152 -16.20 -14.41 -12.22
#